data_AF-A0A937NZB9-F1
#
_entry.id   AF-A0A937NZB9-F1
#
_cell.length_a   1.000
_cell.length_b   1.000
_cell.length_c   1.000
_cell.angle_alpha   90.00
_cell.angle_beta   90.00
_cell.angle_gamma   90.00
#
_symmetry.space_group_name_H-M   'P 1'
#
loop_
_entity.id
_entity.type
_entity.pdbx_description
1 polymer ?
#
loop_
_entity_poly.entity_id
_entity_poly.type
_entity_poly.pdbx_seq_one_letter_code
_entity_poly.pdbx_strand_id
1 'polypeptide(L)' 'MSARVLQMIGQKDDKGNYLLMHAMRPNLAGVIGTAAAAGMFIAMFS' A
#
# COMPACT_ATOMS: atom_id res chain seq x y z
N MET A 1 -2.98 2.39 -7.00
CA MET A 1 -3.58 1.08 -7.37
C MET A 1 -2.56 -0.05 -7.13
N SER A 2 -2.04 -0.22 -5.90
CA SER A 2 -0.93 -1.15 -5.61
C SER A 2 -1.40 -2.60 -5.35
N ALA A 3 -2.45 -2.78 -4.55
CA ALA A 3 -2.97 -4.11 -4.19
C ALA A 3 -3.45 -4.96 -5.39
N ARG A 4 -3.94 -4.31 -6.46
CA ARG A 4 -4.34 -4.99 -7.70
C ARG A 4 -3.15 -5.50 -8.52
N VAL A 5 -2.02 -4.78 -8.50
CA VAL A 5 -0.78 -5.22 -9.17
C VAL A 5 -0.20 -6.44 -8.45
N LEU A 6 -0.21 -6.42 -7.11
CA LEU A 6 0.21 -7.57 -6.29
C LEU A 6 -0.66 -8.81 -6.54
N GLN A 7 -1.98 -8.65 -6.70
CA GLN A 7 -2.87 -9.76 -7.08
C GLN A 7 -2.50 -10.34 -8.45
N MET A 8 -2.26 -9.49 -9.46
CA MET A 8 -1.91 -9.97 -10.81
C MET A 8 -0.56 -10.70 -10.85
N ILE A 9 0.43 -10.25 -10.07
CA ILE A 9 1.75 -10.90 -10.01
C ILE A 9 1.66 -12.19 -9.19
N GLY A 10 1.00 -12.16 -8.03
CA GLY A 10 0.81 -13.35 -7.21
C GLY A 10 0.07 -14.47 -7.93
N GLN A 11 -0.91 -14.12 -8.78
CA GLN A 11 -1.62 -15.08 -9.63
C GLN A 11 -0.78 -15.65 -10.78
N LYS A 12 0.32 -15.00 -11.17
CA LYS A 12 1.27 -15.55 -12.15
C LYS A 12 2.20 -16.59 -11.54
N ASP A 13 2.60 -16.39 -10.28
CA ASP A 13 3.45 -17.33 -9.55
C ASP A 13 2.64 -18.49 -8.94
N ASP A 14 1.45 -18.21 -8.39
CA ASP A 14 0.53 -19.19 -7.83
C ASP A 14 -0.94 -18.78 -8.06
N LYS A 15 -1.65 -19.55 -8.88
CA LYS A 15 -3.05 -19.29 -9.22
C LYS A 15 -4.00 -19.39 -8.02
N GLY A 16 -3.61 -20.08 -6.95
CA GLY A 16 -4.37 -20.16 -5.69
C GLY A 16 -4.14 -18.98 -4.75
N ASN A 17 -3.23 -18.07 -5.07
CA ASN A 17 -2.82 -16.99 -4.16
C ASN A 17 -3.70 -15.74 -4.33
N TYR A 18 -4.49 -15.42 -3.30
CA TYR A 18 -5.40 -14.28 -3.27
C TYR A 18 -4.90 -13.18 -2.33
N LEU A 19 -3.91 -12.44 -2.79
CA LEU A 19 -3.25 -11.37 -2.03
C LEU A 19 -4.05 -10.07 -1.96
N LEU A 20 -5.06 -9.86 -2.83
CA LEU A 20 -5.78 -8.59 -2.93
C LEU A 20 -6.40 -8.14 -1.59
N MET A 21 -7.04 -9.07 -0.86
CA MET A 21 -7.68 -8.77 0.43
C MET A 21 -6.66 -8.49 1.54
N HIS A 22 -5.47 -9.08 1.47
CA HIS A 22 -4.40 -8.85 2.44
C HIS A 22 -3.60 -7.57 2.13
N ALA A 23 -3.26 -7.38 0.85
CA ALA A 23 -2.47 -6.26 0.34
C ALA A 23 -3.21 -4.90 0.38
N MET A 24 -4.52 -4.90 0.63
CA MET A 24 -5.29 -3.67 0.83
C MET A 24 -4.89 -2.94 2.13
N ARG A 25 -4.48 -3.67 3.18
CA ARG A 25 -4.03 -3.08 4.45
C ARG A 25 -2.72 -2.28 4.30
N PRO A 26 -1.65 -2.81 3.68
CA PRO A 26 -0.46 -2.02 3.35
C PRO A 26 -0.76 -0.81 2.45
N ASN A 27 -1.68 -0.94 1.49
CA ASN A 27 -2.04 0.16 0.60
C ASN A 27 -2.67 1.34 1.39
N LEU A 28 -3.50 1.06 2.40
CA LEU A 28 -4.05 2.10 3.29
C LEU A 28 -2.99 2.66 4.24
N ALA A 29 -2.13 1.82 4.80
CA ALA A 29 -1.03 2.25 5.68
C ALA A 29 -0.07 3.22 4.99
N GLY A 30 0.25 3.00 3.71
CA GLY A 30 1.08 3.90 2.92
C GLY A 30 0.50 5.31 2.77
N VAL A 31 -0.82 5.42 2.54
CA VAL A 31 -1.51 6.72 2.43
C VAL A 31 -1.47 7.50 3.75
N ILE A 32 -1.77 6.83 4.85
CA ILE A 32 -1.70 7.44 6.19
C ILE A 32 -0.26 7.85 6.52
N GLY A 33 0.72 6.99 6.22
CA GLY A 33 2.13 7.29 6.43
C GLY A 33 2.60 8.52 5.65
N THR A 34 2.18 8.69 4.40
CA THR A 34 2.50 9.88 3.61
C THR A 34 1.88 11.16 4.17
N ALA A 35 0.64 11.09 4.67
CA ALA A 35 -0.02 12.24 5.30
C ALA A 35 0.68 12.64 6.61
N ALA A 36 1.07 11.66 7.44
CA ALA A 36 1.81 11.89 8.67
C ALA A 36 3.20 12.48 8.39
N ALA A 37 3.93 11.92 7.42
CA ALA A 37 5.23 12.45 7.00
C ALA A 37 5.11 13.90 6.49
N ALA A 38 4.12 14.19 5.64
CA ALA A 38 3.87 15.55 5.15
C ALA A 38 3.55 16.52 6.30
N GLY A 39 2.73 16.12 7.27
CA GLY A 39 2.45 16.92 8.47
C GLY A 39 3.69 17.20 9.31
N MET A 40 4.58 16.21 9.47
CA MET A 40 5.85 16.38 10.17
C MET A 40 6.80 17.32 9.42
N PHE A 41 6.89 17.19 8.09
CA PHE A 41 7.71 18.09 7.27
C PHE A 41 7.20 19.53 7.35
N ILE A 42 5.89 19.75 7.28
CA ILE A 42 5.32 21.08 7.47
C ILE A 42 5.71 21.59 8.85
N ALA A 43 5.45 20.86 9.93
CA ALA A 43 5.73 21.30 11.30
C ALA A 43 7.22 21.56 11.60
N MET A 44 8.15 20.89 10.90
CA MET A 44 9.60 21.10 11.07
C MET A 44 10.16 22.27 10.26
N PHE A 45 9.52 22.61 9.14
CA PHE A 45 10.02 23.62 8.19
C PHE A 45 9.10 24.85 8.06
N SER A 46 7.98 24.90 8.79
CA SER A 46 7.07 26.05 8.92
C SER A 46 7.44 26.96 10.08
#